data_AF-A0A528B4Y5-F1
#
_entry.id   AF-A0A528B4Y5-F1
#
_cell.length_a   1.000
_cell.length_b   1.000
_cell.length_c   1.000
_cell.angle_alpha   90.00
_cell.angle_beta   90.00
_cell.angle_gamma   90.00
#
_symmetry.space_group_name_H-M   'P 1'
#
loop_
_entity.id
_entity.type
_entity.pdbx_description
1 polymer ?
#
loop_
_entity_poly.entity_id
_entity_poly.type
_entity_poly.pdbx_seq_one_letter_code
_entity_poly.pdbx_strand_id
1 'polypeptide(L)'
;ATPIDFAYAVHTDVGDTCVGAKVNGRIMPLMTELKNGDEVEIIRSKAQVPPAAWESVVVTGKARSAIRRATKNAIRKQYSGLGIRILERAFERSGKIFTKESLKSVLHRLARKDIEDVLASVGRGELASTDVMKAVFPDYKDERVTLAAPKQREEGWSKI
;
A
#
# COMPACT_ATOMS: atom_id res chain seq x y z
N ALA A 1 7.28 -16.02 24.19
CA ALA A 1 6.46 -14.97 23.53
C ALA A 1 7.15 -13.63 23.71
N THR A 2 6.97 -12.65 22.83
CA THR A 2 7.58 -11.30 22.94
C THR A 2 6.60 -10.26 23.49
N PRO A 3 7.04 -9.04 23.89
CA PRO A 3 6.15 -7.92 24.15
C PRO A 3 5.17 -7.62 23.00
N ILE A 4 5.60 -7.79 21.74
CA ILE A 4 4.72 -7.63 20.58
C ILE A 4 3.63 -8.71 20.58
N ASP A 5 4.01 -9.97 20.81
CA ASP A 5 3.05 -11.07 20.93
C ASP A 5 2.05 -10.84 22.06
N PHE A 6 2.53 -10.36 23.22
CA PHE A 6 1.69 -10.01 24.37
C PHE A 6 0.71 -8.89 24.02
N ALA A 7 1.18 -7.82 23.38
CA ALA A 7 0.33 -6.71 22.93
C ALA A 7 -0.82 -7.19 22.02
N TYR A 8 -0.52 -8.07 21.05
CA TYR A 8 -1.55 -8.66 20.17
C TYR A 8 -2.42 -9.71 20.87
N ALA A 9 -1.90 -10.39 21.90
CA ALA A 9 -2.71 -11.27 22.73
C ALA A 9 -3.78 -10.47 23.46
N VAL A 10 -3.41 -9.33 24.06
CA VAL A 10 -4.32 -8.37 24.72
C VAL A 10 -5.34 -7.81 23.74
N HIS A 11 -4.91 -7.13 22.67
CA HIS A 11 -5.82 -6.60 21.65
C HIS A 11 -5.07 -6.19 20.38
N THR A 12 -5.73 -6.32 19.22
CA THR A 12 -5.13 -5.89 17.93
C THR A 12 -4.71 -4.43 17.95
N ASP A 13 -5.56 -3.52 18.44
CA ASP A 13 -5.24 -2.08 18.55
C ASP A 13 -4.05 -1.81 19.48
N VAL A 14 -3.84 -2.62 20.52
CA VAL A 14 -2.69 -2.49 21.41
C VAL A 14 -1.41 -2.91 20.67
N GLY A 15 -1.45 -4.02 19.94
CA GLY A 15 -0.35 -4.46 19.09
C GLY A 15 -0.03 -3.50 17.93
N ASP A 16 -1.05 -3.04 17.20
CA ASP A 16 -0.90 -2.15 16.04
C ASP A 16 -0.30 -0.79 16.41
N THR A 17 -0.61 -0.30 17.63
CA THR A 17 -0.11 0.98 18.13
C THR A 17 1.13 0.85 19.02
N CYS A 18 1.69 -0.36 19.19
CA CYS A 18 2.85 -0.60 20.04
C CYS A 18 4.09 0.11 19.48
N VAL A 19 4.80 0.88 20.32
CA VAL A 19 6.06 1.54 19.97
C VAL A 19 7.21 1.17 20.90
N GLY A 20 6.91 0.55 22.04
CA GLY A 20 7.90 0.12 23.02
C GLY A 20 7.26 -0.70 24.13
N ALA A 21 8.08 -1.29 25.00
CA ALA A 21 7.60 -2.03 26.16
C ALA A 21 8.52 -1.83 27.36
N LYS A 22 7.95 -1.94 28.56
CA LYS A 22 8.71 -2.22 29.77
C LYS A 22 8.38 -3.61 30.27
N VAL A 23 9.39 -4.28 30.80
CA VAL A 23 9.25 -5.57 31.48
C VAL A 23 9.80 -5.39 32.88
N ASN A 24 8.97 -5.65 33.90
CA ASN A 24 9.28 -5.45 35.31
C ASN A 24 9.84 -4.03 35.58
N GLY A 25 9.15 -3.01 35.06
CA GLY A 25 9.49 -1.59 35.22
C GLY A 25 10.67 -1.07 34.40
N ARG A 26 11.38 -1.91 33.64
CA ARG A 26 12.54 -1.51 32.82
C ARG A 26 12.20 -1.50 31.33
N ILE A 27 12.64 -0.48 30.60
CA ILE A 27 12.49 -0.43 29.13
C ILE A 27 13.31 -1.56 28.52
N MET A 28 12.66 -2.39 27.70
CA MET A 28 13.28 -3.55 27.06
C MET A 28 13.01 -3.53 25.55
N PRO A 29 13.89 -4.14 24.73
CA PRO A 29 13.59 -4.38 23.33
C PRO A 29 12.26 -5.11 23.13
N LEU A 30 11.51 -4.74 22.09
CA LEU A 30 10.24 -5.38 21.74
C LEU A 30 10.37 -6.87 21.36
N MET A 31 11.61 -7.32 21.14
CA MET A 31 11.97 -8.69 20.80
C MET A 31 12.38 -9.53 22.01
N THR A 32 12.38 -8.95 23.21
CA THR A 32 12.73 -9.68 24.44
C THR A 32 11.79 -10.87 24.64
N GLU A 33 12.35 -12.02 24.97
CA GLU A 33 11.56 -13.18 25.35
C GLU A 33 10.96 -12.96 26.76
N LEU A 34 9.64 -13.05 26.86
CA LEU A 34 8.89 -12.96 28.10
C LEU A 34 8.87 -14.30 28.83
N LYS A 35 8.95 -14.24 30.16
CA LYS A 35 8.82 -15.38 31.07
C LYS A 35 7.49 -15.30 31.82
N ASN A 36 7.06 -16.45 32.33
CA ASN A 36 5.90 -16.48 33.20
C ASN A 36 6.15 -15.65 34.46
N GLY A 37 5.19 -14.81 34.83
CA GLY A 37 5.29 -13.91 35.97
C GLY A 37 5.87 -12.53 35.66
N ASP A 38 6.33 -12.27 34.44
CA ASP A 38 6.76 -10.92 34.03
C ASP A 38 5.58 -9.94 33.98
N GLU A 39 5.76 -8.77 34.57
CA GLU A 39 4.86 -7.62 34.39
C GLU A 39 5.26 -6.87 33.11
N VAL A 40 4.31 -6.70 32.19
CA VAL A 40 4.56 -6.10 30.88
C VAL A 40 3.71 -4.84 30.70
N GLU A 41 4.37 -3.69 30.58
CA GLU A 41 3.74 -2.43 30.17
C GLU A 41 3.98 -2.19 28.68
N ILE A 42 2.92 -1.95 27.91
CA ILE A 42 3.02 -1.61 26.48
C ILE A 42 2.91 -0.10 26.29
N ILE A 43 3.91 0.48 25.64
CA ILE A 43 3.96 1.89 25.27
C ILE A 43 3.33 2.03 23.88
N ARG A 44 2.37 2.95 23.72
CA ARG A 44 1.51 3.05 22.53
C ARG A 44 1.53 4.43 21.89
N SER A 45 1.37 4.48 20.57
CA SER A 45 1.15 5.72 19.79
C SER A 45 0.10 5.51 18.71
N LYS A 46 -0.88 6.42 18.63
CA LYS A 46 -1.96 6.35 17.63
C LYS A 46 -1.49 6.58 16.18
N ALA A 47 -0.32 7.20 16.00
CA ALA A 47 0.26 7.43 14.68
C ALA A 47 0.98 6.19 14.13
N GLN A 48 1.18 5.16 14.96
CA GLN A 48 1.94 3.99 14.60
C GLN A 48 1.12 3.01 13.74
N VAL A 49 1.81 2.41 12.78
CA VAL A 49 1.37 1.22 12.04
C VAL A 49 2.45 0.15 12.28
N PRO A 50 2.10 -1.13 12.50
CA PRO A 50 3.09 -2.16 12.76
C PRO A 50 4.04 -2.30 11.57
N PRO A 51 5.37 -2.26 11.81
CA PRO A 51 6.37 -2.52 10.79
C PRO A 51 6.19 -3.91 10.15
N ALA A 52 6.27 -3.99 8.82
CA ALA A 52 6.14 -5.26 8.10
C ALA A 52 7.15 -6.33 8.57
N ALA A 53 8.36 -5.88 8.94
CA ALA A 53 9.43 -6.75 9.44
C ALA A 53 9.00 -7.56 10.69
N TRP A 54 8.04 -7.04 11.48
CA TRP A 54 7.52 -7.73 12.65
C TRP A 54 6.87 -9.07 12.29
N GLU A 55 6.28 -9.22 11.10
CA GLU A 55 5.65 -10.48 10.66
C GLU A 55 6.63 -11.66 10.73
N SER A 56 7.92 -11.44 10.47
CA SER A 56 8.93 -12.51 10.47
C SER A 56 9.44 -12.89 11.86
N VAL A 57 9.28 -12.00 12.85
CA VAL A 57 9.98 -12.12 14.13
C VAL A 57 9.06 -12.37 15.33
N VAL A 58 7.76 -12.08 15.20
CA VAL A 58 6.77 -12.47 16.21
C VAL A 58 6.63 -13.99 16.27
N VAL A 59 6.30 -14.53 17.43
CA VAL A 59 6.23 -15.98 17.66
C VAL A 59 4.82 -16.50 17.36
N THR A 60 3.79 -15.79 17.83
CA THR A 60 2.40 -16.29 17.82
C THR A 60 1.71 -16.10 16.46
N GLY A 61 0.86 -17.07 16.08
CA GLY A 61 0.09 -16.99 14.84
C GLY A 61 -0.91 -15.83 14.80
N LYS A 62 -1.46 -15.45 15.97
CA LYS A 62 -2.37 -14.30 16.11
C LYS A 62 -1.66 -12.98 15.76
N ALA A 63 -0.49 -12.73 16.35
CA ALA A 63 0.30 -11.54 16.06
C ALA A 63 0.70 -11.50 14.59
N ARG A 64 1.23 -12.62 14.06
CA ARG A 64 1.65 -12.73 12.65
C ARG A 64 0.52 -12.37 11.68
N SER A 65 -0.66 -12.94 11.89
CA SER A 65 -1.85 -12.70 11.06
C SER A 65 -2.35 -11.26 11.17
N ALA A 66 -2.30 -10.67 12.36
CA ALA A 66 -2.71 -9.29 12.59
C ALA A 66 -1.78 -8.29 11.91
N ILE A 67 -0.46 -8.46 12.08
CA ILE A 67 0.56 -7.62 11.43
C ILE A 67 0.43 -7.69 9.92
N ARG A 68 0.37 -8.90 9.33
CA ARG A 68 0.21 -9.08 7.88
C ARG A 68 -0.99 -8.33 7.33
N ARG A 69 -2.14 -8.41 8.03
CA ARG A 69 -3.36 -7.69 7.67
C ARG A 69 -3.17 -6.18 7.76
N ALA A 70 -2.62 -5.68 8.87
CA ALA A 70 -2.38 -4.25 9.08
C ALA A 70 -1.42 -3.68 8.02
N THR A 71 -0.30 -4.34 7.75
CA THR A 71 0.65 -3.96 6.71
C THR A 71 0.01 -3.96 5.32
N LYS A 72 -0.74 -5.01 4.96
CA LYS A 72 -1.46 -5.06 3.68
C LYS A 72 -2.44 -3.90 3.53
N ASN A 73 -3.18 -3.58 4.58
CA ASN A 73 -4.14 -2.46 4.58
C ASN A 73 -3.43 -1.11 4.46
N ALA A 74 -2.31 -0.92 5.16
CA ALA A 74 -1.51 0.30 5.08
C ALA A 74 -0.95 0.52 3.67
N ILE A 75 -0.36 -0.52 3.08
CA ILE A 75 0.15 -0.51 1.69
C ILE A 75 -0.99 -0.19 0.71
N ARG A 76 -2.14 -0.84 0.85
CA ARG A 76 -3.31 -0.58 0.01
C ARG A 76 -3.73 0.89 0.10
N LYS A 77 -3.88 1.43 1.31
CA LYS A 77 -4.27 2.83 1.55
C LYS A 77 -3.26 3.81 0.95
N GLN A 78 -1.97 3.55 1.11
CA GLN A 78 -0.90 4.38 0.56
C GLN A 78 -0.99 4.46 -0.98
N TYR A 79 -1.07 3.30 -1.64
CA TYR A 79 -1.13 3.26 -3.10
C TYR A 79 -2.45 3.77 -3.65
N SER A 80 -3.58 3.53 -2.97
CA SER A 80 -4.84 4.16 -3.33
C SER A 80 -4.74 5.69 -3.34
N GLY A 81 -4.13 6.29 -2.30
CA GLY A 81 -3.92 7.73 -2.23
C GLY A 81 -3.04 8.26 -3.37
N LEU A 82 -2.03 7.50 -3.79
CA LEU A 82 -1.21 7.84 -4.96
C LEU A 82 -2.00 7.71 -6.26
N GLY A 83 -2.78 6.64 -6.42
CA GLY A 83 -3.63 6.39 -7.59
C GLY A 83 -4.67 7.48 -7.80
N ILE A 84 -5.27 8.00 -6.72
CA ILE A 84 -6.18 9.15 -6.77
C ILE A 84 -5.47 10.33 -7.44
N ARG A 85 -4.29 10.73 -6.95
CA ARG A 85 -3.53 11.87 -7.51
C ARG A 85 -3.14 11.66 -8.97
N ILE A 86 -2.81 10.43 -9.35
CA ILE A 86 -2.46 10.08 -10.74
C ILE A 86 -3.69 10.24 -11.64
N LEU A 87 -4.85 9.73 -11.22
CA LEU A 87 -6.08 9.80 -11.98
C LEU A 87 -6.63 11.23 -12.04
N GLU A 88 -6.63 11.97 -10.95
CA GLU A 88 -7.00 13.40 -10.92
C GLU A 88 -6.24 14.17 -12.00
N ARG A 89 -4.91 14.02 -12.05
CA ARG A 89 -4.08 14.67 -13.07
C ARG A 89 -4.36 14.15 -14.49
N ALA A 90 -4.71 12.87 -14.66
CA ALA A 90 -5.06 12.32 -15.98
C ALA A 90 -6.39 12.87 -16.50
N PHE A 91 -7.39 12.95 -15.64
CA PHE A 91 -8.70 13.52 -15.95
C PHE A 91 -8.60 15.01 -16.24
N GLU A 92 -7.91 15.77 -15.38
CA GLU A 92 -7.71 17.22 -15.51
C GLU A 92 -7.08 17.59 -16.87
N ARG A 93 -6.02 16.88 -17.27
CA ARG A 93 -5.37 17.08 -18.59
C ARG A 93 -6.29 16.84 -19.77
N SER A 94 -7.37 16.10 -19.58
CA SER A 94 -8.35 15.77 -20.62
C SER A 94 -9.60 16.65 -20.54
N GLY A 95 -9.58 17.68 -19.69
CA GLY A 95 -10.75 18.53 -19.43
C GLY A 95 -11.90 17.78 -18.75
N LYS A 96 -11.61 16.68 -18.05
CA LYS A 96 -12.60 15.85 -17.33
C LYS A 96 -12.42 16.01 -15.82
N ILE A 97 -13.51 15.80 -15.07
CA ILE A 97 -13.48 15.82 -13.60
C ILE A 97 -13.38 14.37 -13.11
N PHE A 98 -12.40 14.10 -12.26
CA PHE A 98 -12.28 12.81 -11.59
C PHE A 98 -13.29 12.71 -10.44
N THR A 99 -14.08 11.63 -10.44
CA THR A 99 -14.92 11.24 -9.31
C THR A 99 -14.77 9.75 -9.06
N LYS A 100 -14.83 9.30 -7.80
CA LYS A 100 -14.75 7.86 -7.49
C LYS A 100 -15.91 7.09 -8.12
N GLU A 101 -17.07 7.73 -8.21
CA GLU A 101 -18.30 7.19 -8.79
C GLU A 101 -18.13 6.84 -10.27
N SER A 102 -17.34 7.63 -11.02
CA SER A 102 -17.04 7.36 -12.43
C SER A 102 -16.35 6.01 -12.65
N LEU A 103 -15.66 5.47 -11.63
CA LEU A 103 -14.98 4.19 -11.70
C LEU A 103 -15.92 3.00 -11.43
N LYS A 104 -17.06 3.22 -10.76
CA LYS A 104 -17.94 2.13 -10.30
C LYS A 104 -18.54 1.33 -11.46
N SER A 105 -18.94 2.01 -12.54
CA SER A 105 -19.53 1.38 -13.72
C SER A 105 -18.52 0.62 -14.57
N VAL A 106 -17.22 0.86 -14.40
CA VAL A 106 -16.16 0.32 -15.27
C VAL A 106 -15.25 -0.69 -14.57
N LEU A 107 -15.52 -1.06 -13.31
CA LEU A 107 -14.74 -2.05 -12.56
C LEU A 107 -14.56 -3.37 -13.31
N HIS A 108 -15.63 -3.85 -13.97
CA HIS A 108 -15.60 -5.06 -14.78
C HIS A 108 -14.64 -4.95 -15.98
N ARG A 109 -14.60 -3.78 -16.64
CA ARG A 109 -13.70 -3.51 -17.78
C ARG A 109 -12.24 -3.46 -17.35
N LEU A 110 -11.99 -3.06 -16.11
CA LEU A 110 -10.65 -2.95 -15.52
C LEU A 110 -10.21 -4.24 -14.80
N ALA A 111 -11.04 -5.28 -14.79
CA ALA A 111 -10.80 -6.53 -14.06
C ALA A 111 -10.40 -6.28 -12.59
N ARG A 112 -11.14 -5.39 -11.90
CA ARG A 112 -10.95 -5.08 -10.47
C ARG A 112 -12.25 -5.24 -9.71
N LYS A 113 -12.15 -5.60 -8.42
CA LYS A 113 -13.32 -5.94 -7.60
C LYS A 113 -14.01 -4.71 -7.04
N ASP A 114 -13.23 -3.68 -6.72
CA ASP A 114 -13.72 -2.44 -6.14
C ASP A 114 -12.90 -1.22 -6.61
N ILE A 115 -13.35 -0.02 -6.24
CA ILE A 115 -12.70 1.24 -6.62
C ILE A 115 -11.30 1.34 -6.00
N GLU A 116 -11.13 0.91 -4.75
CA GLU A 116 -9.84 0.97 -4.06
C GLU A 116 -8.81 0.03 -4.73
N ASP A 117 -9.24 -1.10 -5.30
CA ASP A 117 -8.41 -1.98 -6.12
C ASP A 117 -7.90 -1.27 -7.37
N VAL A 118 -8.76 -0.51 -8.06
CA VAL A 118 -8.36 0.31 -9.23
C VAL A 118 -7.33 1.35 -8.80
N LEU A 119 -7.64 2.14 -7.77
CA LEU A 119 -6.76 3.20 -7.28
C LEU A 119 -5.41 2.64 -6.85
N ALA A 120 -5.39 1.56 -6.06
CA ALA A 120 -4.16 0.96 -5.59
C ALA A 120 -3.35 0.34 -6.74
N SER A 121 -4.01 -0.22 -7.77
CA SER A 121 -3.32 -0.75 -8.97
C SER A 121 -2.68 0.36 -9.79
N VAL A 122 -3.37 1.50 -9.96
CA VAL A 122 -2.81 2.68 -10.62
C VAL A 122 -1.64 3.24 -9.82
N GLY A 123 -1.78 3.36 -8.49
CA GLY A 123 -0.71 3.83 -7.62
C GLY A 123 0.52 2.95 -7.63
N ARG A 124 0.37 1.63 -7.81
CA ARG A 124 1.49 0.68 -7.98
C ARG A 124 2.06 0.63 -9.40
N GLY A 125 1.40 1.25 -10.37
CA GLY A 125 1.78 1.14 -11.79
C GLY A 125 1.38 -0.17 -12.48
N GLU A 126 0.56 -1.00 -11.83
CA GLU A 126 0.03 -2.25 -12.40
C GLU A 126 -1.11 -2.01 -13.40
N LEU A 127 -1.75 -0.84 -13.32
CA LEU A 127 -2.82 -0.40 -14.23
C LEU A 127 -2.49 1.01 -14.71
N ALA A 128 -2.35 1.20 -16.02
CA ALA A 128 -2.05 2.52 -16.56
C ALA A 128 -3.25 3.46 -16.39
N SER A 129 -3.00 4.73 -16.05
CA SER A 129 -4.07 5.73 -15.96
C SER A 129 -4.81 5.89 -17.28
N THR A 130 -4.14 5.68 -18.40
CA THR A 130 -4.71 5.74 -19.76
C THR A 130 -5.76 4.66 -19.99
N ASP A 131 -5.58 3.47 -19.43
CA ASP A 131 -6.54 2.38 -19.55
C ASP A 131 -7.78 2.66 -18.71
N VAL A 132 -7.60 3.29 -17.55
CA VAL A 132 -8.71 3.82 -16.74
C VAL A 132 -9.47 4.90 -17.51
N MET A 133 -8.77 5.84 -18.15
CA MET A 133 -9.40 6.88 -18.97
C MET A 133 -10.23 6.30 -20.11
N LYS A 134 -9.69 5.32 -20.85
CA LYS A 134 -10.40 4.63 -21.95
C LYS A 134 -11.61 3.83 -21.45
N ALA A 135 -11.50 3.22 -20.26
CA ALA A 135 -12.61 2.47 -19.69
C ALA A 135 -13.80 3.38 -19.34
N VAL A 136 -13.52 4.55 -18.76
CA VAL A 136 -14.51 5.58 -18.36
C VAL A 136 -15.04 6.36 -19.56
N PHE A 137 -14.16 6.73 -20.49
CA PHE A 137 -14.47 7.48 -21.70
C PHE A 137 -13.98 6.69 -22.93
N PRO A 138 -14.82 5.84 -23.54
CA PRO A 138 -14.42 4.99 -24.67
C PRO A 138 -13.82 5.76 -25.86
N ASP A 139 -14.26 7.00 -26.07
CA ASP A 139 -13.77 7.88 -27.14
C ASP A 139 -12.47 8.62 -26.79
N TYR A 140 -11.87 8.36 -25.62
CA TYR A 140 -10.63 9.00 -25.19
C TYR A 140 -9.44 8.58 -26.06
N LYS A 141 -8.81 9.58 -26.69
CA LYS A 141 -7.53 9.44 -27.41
C LYS A 141 -6.43 10.11 -26.60
N ASP A 142 -5.39 9.35 -26.25
CA ASP A 142 -4.23 9.90 -25.55
C ASP A 142 -3.28 10.56 -26.57
N GLU A 143 -3.24 11.88 -26.56
CA GLU A 143 -2.36 12.67 -27.44
C GLU A 143 -0.86 12.48 -27.14
N ARG A 144 -0.47 11.74 -26.09
CA ARG A 144 0.95 11.43 -25.84
C ARG A 144 1.50 10.29 -26.70
N VAL A 145 0.65 9.38 -27.18
CA VAL A 145 1.10 8.22 -27.97
C VAL A 145 1.59 8.63 -29.37
N THR A 146 1.25 9.84 -29.83
CA THR A 146 1.71 10.37 -31.13
C THR A 146 3.16 10.86 -31.14
N LEU A 147 3.82 10.98 -29.98
CA LEU A 147 5.27 11.14 -29.92
C LEU A 147 5.92 9.76 -29.87
N ALA A 148 5.96 9.10 -31.03
CA ALA A 148 6.74 7.89 -31.23
C ALA A 148 8.19 8.13 -30.76
N ALA A 149 8.74 7.18 -30.00
CA ALA A 149 10.15 7.19 -29.63
C ALA A 149 11.00 7.43 -30.89
N PRO A 150 12.01 8.32 -30.84
CA PRO A 150 12.86 8.54 -32.00
C PRO A 150 13.51 7.22 -32.37
N LYS A 151 13.23 6.71 -33.59
CA LYS A 151 13.98 5.60 -34.17
C LYS A 151 15.45 6.00 -34.11
N GLN A 152 16.26 5.28 -33.33
CA GLN A 152 17.70 5.35 -33.47
C GLN A 152 18.02 5.00 -34.92
N ARG A 153 18.43 6.00 -35.71
CA ARG A 153 19.11 5.77 -36.98
C ARG A 153 20.45 5.16 -36.61
N GLU A 154 20.60 3.86 -36.81
CA GLU A 154 21.92 3.25 -36.93
C GLU A 154 22.53 3.74 -38.25
N GLU A 155 23.20 4.89 -38.22
CA GLU A 155 24.16 5.26 -39.26
C GLU A 155 25.40 4.38 -39.06
N GLY A 156 25.36 3.22 -39.72
CA GLY A 156 26.45 2.26 -39.77
C GLY A 156 27.71 2.88 -40.36
N TRP A 157 28.69 3.06 -39.49
CA TRP A 157 30.08 3.40 -39.80
C TRP A 157 30.77 2.19 -40.44
N SER A 158 30.65 2.02 -41.76
CA SER A 158 31.61 1.23 -42.54
C SER A 158 31.41 1.40 -44.03
N LYS A 159 32.35 2.11 -44.66
CA LYS A 159 33.11 1.58 -45.79
C LYS A 159 34.41 2.39 -45.90
N ILE A 160 35.49 1.69 -45.52
CA ILE A 160 36.86 1.91 -45.99
C ILE A 160 36.88 1.63 -47.49
#